data_AF-A0A944YJ71-F1
#
_entry.id   AF-A0A944YJ71-F1
#
_cell.length_a   1.000
_cell.length_b   1.000
_cell.length_c   1.000
_cell.angle_alpha   90.00
_cell.angle_beta   90.00
_cell.angle_gamma   90.00
#
_symmetry.space_group_name_H-M   'P 1'
#
loop_
_entity.id
_entity.type
_entity.pdbx_description
1 polymer ?
#
loop_
_entity_poly.entity_id
_entity_poly.type
_entity_poly.pdbx_seq_one_letter_code
_entity_poly.pdbx_strand_id
1 'polypeptide(L)'
;MNKAPTSLLQRIKFIGPSIIVTGSVVGSGAIALAPLLGAATGFTLLWWLLLSLWSKPLIQAEISRYVISTNQTFLEAFSDMPGPKTNLQGKKASWLVWFMFIGVIPSIAGMGGLAGAVAEAGHMMVPLLSVEAWVIASCFITWLILYIGSYQSLEKILLAMVFFFSVVTLIIAVSMQSTTYAITSEQIFAGLS
;
A
#
# COMPACT_ATOMS: atom_id res chain seq x y z
N MET A 1 10.88 26.21 -13.89
CA MET A 1 10.78 24.82 -14.40
C MET A 1 12.14 24.16 -14.29
N ASN A 2 12.28 23.12 -13.47
CA ASN A 2 13.53 22.34 -13.43
C ASN A 2 13.75 21.66 -14.79
N LYS A 3 14.96 21.80 -15.36
CA LYS A 3 15.31 21.15 -16.64
C LYS A 3 15.20 19.63 -16.48
N ALA A 4 14.57 18.97 -17.47
CA ALA A 4 14.42 17.52 -17.46
C ALA A 4 15.81 16.83 -17.48
N PRO A 5 16.06 15.82 -16.63
CA PRO A 5 17.35 15.16 -16.54
C PRO A 5 17.69 14.41 -17.83
N THR A 6 18.85 14.72 -18.42
CA THR A 6 19.30 14.17 -19.71
C THR A 6 20.22 12.96 -19.55
N SER A 7 20.87 12.81 -18.39
CA SER A 7 21.78 11.68 -18.10
C SER A 7 21.18 10.69 -17.09
N LEU A 8 21.59 9.42 -17.17
CA LEU A 8 21.17 8.36 -16.24
C LEU A 8 21.47 8.73 -14.77
N LEU A 9 22.63 9.34 -14.51
CA LEU A 9 23.03 9.75 -13.16
C LEU A 9 22.15 10.87 -12.60
N GLN A 10 21.77 11.83 -13.45
CA GLN A 10 20.82 12.87 -13.07
C GLN A 10 19.43 12.29 -12.82
N ARG A 11 18.97 11.33 -13.64
CA ARG A 11 17.69 10.64 -13.39
C ARG A 11 17.69 9.96 -12.03
N ILE A 12 18.75 9.24 -11.67
CA ILE A 12 18.89 8.60 -10.36
C ILE A 12 18.85 9.63 -9.21
N LYS A 13 19.50 10.79 -9.37
CA LYS A 13 19.46 11.86 -8.36
C LYS A 13 18.07 12.51 -8.20
N PHE A 14 17.23 12.45 -9.23
CA PHE A 14 15.84 12.91 -9.22
C PHE A 14 14.85 11.88 -8.65
N ILE A 15 15.30 10.65 -8.29
CA ILE A 15 14.44 9.60 -7.73
C ILE A 15 13.98 9.90 -6.29
N GLY A 16 14.61 10.83 -5.58
CA GLY A 16 14.37 11.13 -4.16
C GLY A 16 12.90 11.17 -3.73
N PRO A 17 12.08 12.12 -4.23
CA PRO A 17 10.66 12.21 -3.88
C PRO A 17 9.85 11.00 -4.37
N SER A 18 10.24 10.40 -5.50
CA SER A 18 9.51 9.27 -6.08
C SER A 18 9.67 7.97 -5.28
N ILE A 19 10.72 7.80 -4.47
CA ILE A 19 10.84 6.63 -3.56
C ILE A 19 9.77 6.70 -2.47
N ILE A 20 9.51 7.88 -1.91
CA ILE A 20 8.47 8.07 -0.88
C ILE A 20 7.10 7.80 -1.49
N VAL A 21 6.85 8.35 -2.68
CA VAL A 21 5.61 8.12 -3.42
C VAL A 21 5.46 6.63 -3.71
N THR A 22 6.51 5.95 -4.17
CA THR A 22 6.48 4.50 -4.43
C THR A 22 6.23 3.69 -3.15
N GLY A 23 6.83 4.07 -2.02
CA GLY A 23 6.57 3.47 -0.71
C GLY A 23 5.14 3.67 -0.23
N SER A 24 4.53 4.82 -0.55
CA SER A 24 3.11 5.08 -0.26
C SER A 24 2.13 4.30 -1.15
N VAL A 25 2.59 3.87 -2.33
CA VAL A 25 1.80 3.08 -3.29
C VAL A 25 1.73 1.61 -2.88
N VAL A 26 2.70 1.11 -2.12
CA VAL A 26 2.62 -0.21 -1.50
C VAL A 26 1.64 -0.12 -0.34
N GLY A 27 0.36 -0.35 -0.63
CA GLY A 27 -0.71 -0.29 0.36
C GLY A 27 -0.48 -1.28 1.50
N SER A 28 -0.81 -0.86 2.72
CA SER A 28 -0.73 -1.68 3.94
C SER A 28 -1.43 -3.04 3.82
N GLY A 29 -2.54 -3.10 3.08
CA GLY A 29 -3.24 -4.35 2.79
C GLY A 29 -2.42 -5.33 1.94
N ALA A 30 -1.58 -4.84 1.01
CA ALA A 30 -0.71 -5.73 0.23
C ALA A 30 0.39 -6.36 1.11
N ILE A 31 0.91 -5.61 2.08
CA ILE A 31 1.93 -6.09 3.02
C ILE A 31 1.39 -7.18 3.94
N ALA A 32 0.14 -7.10 4.38
CA ALA A 32 -0.47 -8.11 5.24
C ALA A 32 -1.08 -9.28 4.46
N LEU A 33 -1.80 -9.01 3.36
CA LEU A 33 -2.54 -10.03 2.63
C LEU A 33 -1.65 -10.86 1.70
N ALA A 34 -0.55 -10.32 1.17
CA ALA A 34 0.33 -11.10 0.30
C ALA A 34 1.02 -12.26 1.04
N PRO A 35 1.60 -12.07 2.24
CA PRO A 35 2.08 -13.17 3.05
C PRO A 35 0.96 -14.15 3.46
N LEU A 36 -0.24 -13.66 3.77
CA LEU A 36 -1.37 -14.51 4.11
C LEU A 36 -1.79 -15.40 2.92
N LEU A 37 -1.85 -14.83 1.72
CA LEU A 37 -2.15 -15.56 0.49
C LEU A 37 -1.04 -16.57 0.17
N GLY A 38 0.23 -16.19 0.35
CA GLY A 38 1.36 -17.09 0.20
C GLY A 38 1.34 -18.24 1.23
N ALA A 39 0.94 -17.97 2.47
CA ALA A 39 0.77 -19.00 3.49
C ALA A 39 -0.38 -19.97 3.14
N ALA A 40 -1.47 -19.47 2.55
CA ALA A 40 -2.63 -20.28 2.19
C ALA A 40 -2.45 -21.09 0.88
N THR A 41 -1.75 -20.53 -0.10
CA THR A 41 -1.66 -21.09 -1.47
C THR A 41 -0.25 -21.49 -1.90
N GLY A 42 0.74 -21.29 -1.01
CA GLY A 42 2.14 -21.48 -1.33
C GLY A 42 2.58 -20.54 -2.46
N PHE A 43 3.35 -21.08 -3.40
CA PHE A 43 3.85 -20.36 -4.57
C PHE A 43 2.88 -20.33 -5.75
N THR A 44 1.75 -21.03 -5.69
CA THR A 44 0.80 -21.20 -6.81
C THR A 44 0.35 -19.88 -7.42
N LEU A 45 0.20 -18.82 -6.61
CA LEU A 45 -0.24 -17.50 -7.05
C LEU A 45 0.90 -16.48 -7.18
N LEU A 46 2.16 -16.93 -7.26
CA LEU A 46 3.32 -16.05 -7.39
C LEU A 46 3.25 -15.22 -8.69
N TRP A 47 2.91 -15.83 -9.83
CA TRP A 47 2.73 -15.12 -11.10
C TRP A 47 1.66 -14.02 -10.99
N TRP A 48 0.55 -14.29 -10.29
CA TRP A 48 -0.53 -13.34 -10.08
C TRP A 48 -0.10 -12.18 -9.18
N LEU A 49 0.68 -12.47 -8.14
CA LEU A 49 1.27 -11.45 -7.27
C LEU A 49 2.21 -10.53 -8.06
N LEU A 50 3.09 -11.08 -8.89
CA LEU A 50 4.01 -10.30 -9.74
C LEU A 50 3.24 -9.44 -10.75
N LEU A 51 2.21 -10.00 -11.38
CA LEU A 51 1.34 -9.26 -12.30
C LEU A 51 0.60 -8.11 -11.58
N SER A 52 0.12 -8.34 -10.35
CA SER A 52 -0.52 -7.31 -9.54
C SER A 52 0.46 -6.18 -9.17
N LEU A 53 1.70 -6.52 -8.80
CA LEU A 53 2.73 -5.53 -8.47
C LEU A 53 3.15 -4.70 -9.68
N TRP A 54 3.19 -5.30 -10.87
CA TRP A 54 3.56 -4.61 -12.10
C TRP A 54 2.44 -3.73 -12.65
N SER A 55 1.18 -4.19 -12.61
CA SER A 55 0.03 -3.48 -13.18
C SER A 55 -0.37 -2.22 -12.40
N LYS A 56 -0.32 -2.25 -11.07
CA LYS A 56 -0.70 -1.13 -10.19
C LYS A 56 -0.01 0.19 -10.54
N PRO A 57 1.33 0.28 -10.60
CA PRO A 57 2.00 1.55 -10.90
C PRO A 57 1.72 2.04 -12.32
N LEU A 58 1.50 1.15 -13.30
CA LEU A 58 1.13 1.53 -14.66
C LEU A 58 -0.23 2.23 -14.70
N ILE A 59 -1.24 1.59 -14.09
CA ILE A 59 -2.60 2.14 -14.02
C ILE A 59 -2.57 3.47 -13.26
N GLN A 60 -1.85 3.54 -12.14
CA GLN A 60 -1.74 4.76 -11.34
C GLN A 60 -1.02 5.90 -12.09
N ALA A 61 0.00 5.58 -12.89
CA ALA A 61 0.70 6.57 -13.71
C ALA A 61 -0.23 7.18 -14.76
N GLU A 62 -1.06 6.38 -15.43
CA GLU A 62 -2.00 6.87 -16.43
C GLU A 62 -3.14 7.67 -15.81
N ILE A 63 -3.68 7.23 -14.66
CA ILE A 63 -4.69 8.01 -13.92
C ILE A 63 -4.11 9.37 -13.51
N SER A 64 -2.86 9.40 -13.03
CA SER A 64 -2.21 10.64 -12.62
C SER A 64 -1.98 11.58 -13.81
N ARG A 65 -1.53 11.04 -14.96
CA ARG A 65 -1.39 11.80 -16.21
C ARG A 65 -2.73 12.37 -16.68
N TYR A 66 -3.80 11.58 -16.58
CA TYR A 66 -5.14 12.01 -16.93
C TYR A 66 -5.54 13.22 -16.07
N VAL A 67 -5.48 13.11 -14.75
CA VAL A 67 -5.83 14.18 -13.80
C VAL A 67 -5.04 15.47 -14.06
N ILE A 68 -3.73 15.36 -14.32
CA ILE A 68 -2.86 16.51 -14.60
C ILE A 68 -3.19 17.17 -15.94
N SER A 69 -3.52 16.38 -16.97
CA SER A 69 -3.78 16.91 -18.31
C SER A 69 -5.18 17.52 -18.47
N THR A 70 -6.17 16.97 -17.78
CA THR A 70 -7.57 17.43 -17.86
C THR A 70 -7.94 18.46 -16.80
N ASN A 71 -7.10 18.67 -15.78
CA ASN A 71 -7.41 19.45 -14.57
C ASN A 71 -8.71 19.00 -13.87
N GLN A 72 -9.13 17.75 -14.07
CA GLN A 72 -10.26 17.15 -13.38
C GLN A 72 -9.77 16.25 -12.26
N THR A 73 -10.48 16.24 -11.14
CA THR A 73 -10.22 15.30 -10.06
C THR A 73 -10.54 13.86 -10.51
N PHE A 74 -9.94 12.89 -9.80
CA PHE A 74 -10.20 11.48 -10.06
C PHE A 74 -11.70 11.12 -10.03
N LEU A 75 -12.46 11.68 -9.09
CA LEU A 75 -13.90 11.40 -8.98
C LEU A 75 -14.70 12.05 -10.12
N GLU A 76 -14.29 13.22 -10.60
CA GLU A 76 -14.91 13.89 -11.75
C GLU A 76 -14.68 13.08 -13.03
N ALA A 77 -13.45 12.63 -13.27
CA ALA A 77 -13.11 11.77 -14.40
C ALA A 77 -13.98 10.48 -14.43
N PHE A 78 -14.18 9.86 -13.28
CA PHE A 78 -15.02 8.67 -13.15
C PHE A 78 -16.52 8.97 -13.25
N SER A 79 -16.95 10.19 -12.95
CA SER A 79 -18.34 10.62 -13.12
C SER A 79 -18.74 10.77 -14.60
N ASP A 80 -17.76 10.99 -15.48
CA ASP A 80 -17.99 11.14 -16.91
C ASP A 80 -18.15 9.80 -17.65
N MET A 81 -17.70 8.71 -17.04
CA MET A 81 -17.76 7.36 -17.60
C MET A 81 -19.20 6.92 -17.96
N PRO A 82 -19.41 6.21 -19.08
CA PRO A 82 -20.75 5.80 -19.53
C PRO A 82 -21.40 4.84 -18.52
N GLY A 83 -22.72 4.97 -18.35
CA GLY A 83 -23.50 4.15 -17.43
C GLY A 83 -24.60 4.94 -16.71
N PRO A 84 -25.27 4.33 -15.71
CA PRO A 84 -26.26 5.00 -14.90
C PRO A 84 -25.65 6.19 -14.15
N LYS A 85 -26.25 7.36 -14.30
CA LYS A 85 -25.81 8.59 -13.64
C LYS A 85 -26.92 9.11 -12.73
N THR A 86 -26.53 9.45 -11.51
CA THR A 86 -27.37 10.19 -10.57
C THR A 86 -26.91 11.65 -10.59
N ASN A 87 -27.85 12.60 -10.53
CA ASN A 87 -27.53 14.01 -10.37
C ASN A 87 -27.93 14.43 -8.96
N LEU A 88 -26.95 14.80 -8.14
CA LEU A 88 -27.18 15.28 -6.79
C LEU A 88 -26.64 16.71 -6.70
N GLN A 89 -27.52 17.68 -6.41
CA GLN A 89 -27.18 19.09 -6.24
C GLN A 89 -26.36 19.69 -7.41
N GLY A 90 -26.68 19.32 -8.65
CA GLY A 90 -26.01 19.83 -9.85
C GLY A 90 -24.68 19.16 -10.19
N LYS A 91 -24.22 18.19 -9.37
CA LYS A 91 -23.05 17.35 -9.65
C LYS A 91 -23.50 15.98 -10.14
N LYS A 92 -22.91 15.52 -11.25
CA LYS A 92 -23.15 14.17 -11.79
C LYS A 92 -22.31 13.17 -11.01
N ALA A 93 -22.92 12.10 -10.50
CA ALA A 93 -22.24 10.96 -9.91
C ALA A 93 -22.63 9.70 -10.70
N SER A 94 -21.63 9.07 -11.33
CA SER A 94 -21.78 7.81 -12.06
C SER A 94 -21.89 6.63 -11.09
N TRP A 95 -22.40 5.49 -11.55
CA TRP A 95 -22.45 4.24 -10.78
C TRP A 95 -21.09 3.86 -10.18
N LEU A 96 -19.98 4.19 -10.87
CA LEU A 96 -18.62 3.93 -10.39
C LEU A 96 -18.26 4.76 -9.15
N VAL A 97 -18.73 6.01 -9.07
CA VAL A 97 -18.51 6.86 -7.91
C VAL A 97 -19.25 6.28 -6.70
N TRP A 98 -20.47 5.77 -6.91
CA TRP A 98 -21.21 5.05 -5.88
C TRP A 98 -20.54 3.75 -5.47
N PHE A 99 -20.03 2.98 -6.42
CA PHE A 99 -19.27 1.77 -6.14
C PHE A 99 -18.02 2.07 -5.30
N MET A 100 -17.27 3.12 -5.64
CA MET A 100 -16.12 3.58 -4.84
C MET A 100 -16.55 4.01 -3.44
N PHE A 101 -17.67 4.74 -3.30
CA PHE A 101 -18.19 5.17 -2.02
C PHE A 101 -18.59 3.99 -1.14
N ILE A 102 -19.28 2.99 -1.69
CA ILE A 102 -19.59 1.74 -0.98
C ILE A 102 -18.30 1.01 -0.59
N GLY A 103 -17.28 1.03 -1.46
CA GLY A 103 -15.95 0.47 -1.21
C GLY A 103 -15.20 1.10 -0.03
N VAL A 104 -15.57 2.31 0.41
CA VAL A 104 -15.00 2.94 1.61
C VAL A 104 -15.34 2.14 2.87
N ILE A 105 -16.52 1.53 2.95
CA ILE A 105 -16.97 0.77 4.12
C ILE A 105 -16.04 -0.41 4.43
N PRO A 106 -15.79 -1.36 3.50
CA PRO A 106 -14.83 -2.43 3.75
C PRO A 106 -13.40 -1.91 3.88
N SER A 107 -13.05 -0.77 3.26
CA SER A 107 -11.72 -0.17 3.42
C SER A 107 -11.46 0.29 4.86
N ILE A 108 -12.45 0.94 5.50
CA ILE A 108 -12.36 1.33 6.91
C ILE A 108 -12.26 0.10 7.81
N ALA A 109 -13.08 -0.92 7.55
CA ALA A 109 -13.01 -2.18 8.29
C ALA A 109 -11.63 -2.85 8.15
N GLY A 110 -11.05 -2.83 6.94
CA GLY A 110 -9.70 -3.35 6.69
C GLY A 110 -8.61 -2.58 7.44
N MET A 111 -8.70 -1.26 7.53
CA MET A 111 -7.79 -0.45 8.35
C MET A 111 -7.92 -0.78 9.85
N GLY A 112 -9.14 -0.99 10.34
CA GLY A 112 -9.38 -1.44 11.72
C GLY A 112 -8.76 -2.82 12.00
N GLY A 113 -8.90 -3.77 11.07
CA GLY A 113 -8.27 -5.09 11.18
C GLY A 113 -6.75 -5.03 11.26
N LEU A 114 -6.11 -4.14 10.49
CA LEU A 114 -4.66 -3.91 10.57
C LEU A 114 -4.23 -3.33 11.91
N ALA A 115 -4.98 -2.36 12.46
CA ALA A 115 -4.71 -1.82 13.79
C ALA A 115 -4.80 -2.91 14.88
N GLY A 116 -5.80 -3.78 14.77
CA GLY A 116 -5.94 -4.96 15.64
C GLY A 116 -4.76 -5.93 15.51
N ALA A 117 -4.30 -6.22 14.29
CA ALA A 117 -3.16 -7.11 14.06
C ALA A 117 -1.85 -6.56 14.67
N VAL A 118 -1.63 -5.24 14.58
CA VAL A 118 -0.49 -4.58 15.23
C VAL A 118 -0.60 -4.67 16.75
N ALA A 119 -1.80 -4.46 17.30
CA ALA A 119 -2.03 -4.55 18.73
C ALA A 119 -1.82 -5.97 19.28
N GLU A 120 -2.27 -6.99 18.54
CA GLU A 120 -2.05 -8.39 18.87
C GLU A 120 -0.56 -8.74 18.86
N ALA A 121 0.18 -8.30 17.85
CA ALA A 121 1.64 -8.45 17.80
C ALA A 121 2.33 -7.73 18.98
N GLY A 122 1.87 -6.53 19.34
CA GLY A 122 2.35 -5.78 20.50
C GLY A 122 2.10 -6.52 21.82
N HIS A 123 0.93 -7.12 21.98
CA HIS A 123 0.60 -7.95 23.15
C HIS A 123 1.50 -9.20 23.24
N MET A 124 1.76 -9.87 22.12
CA MET A 124 2.68 -11.02 22.07
C MET A 124 4.13 -10.63 22.46
N MET A 125 4.57 -9.43 22.10
CA MET A 125 5.92 -8.94 22.46
C MET A 125 6.00 -8.48 23.92
N VAL A 126 4.96 -7.80 24.42
CA VAL A 126 4.91 -7.23 25.76
C VAL A 126 3.51 -7.52 26.35
N PRO A 127 3.36 -8.67 27.05
CA PRO A 127 2.07 -9.15 27.54
C PRO A 127 1.57 -8.40 28.80
N LEU A 128 2.13 -7.21 29.09
CA LEU A 128 1.75 -6.37 30.23
C LEU A 128 0.47 -5.55 29.96
N LEU A 129 0.21 -5.21 28.70
CA LEU A 129 -0.96 -4.43 28.28
C LEU A 129 -1.94 -5.35 27.54
N SER A 130 -3.24 -5.17 27.76
CA SER A 130 -4.26 -5.88 26.99
C SER A 130 -4.25 -5.44 25.52
N VAL A 131 -4.86 -6.25 24.65
CA VAL A 131 -4.96 -5.94 23.21
C VAL A 131 -5.68 -4.62 22.98
N GLU A 132 -6.74 -4.33 23.75
CA GLU A 132 -7.49 -3.07 23.66
C GLU A 132 -6.62 -1.87 24.03
N ALA A 133 -5.79 -2.01 25.07
CA ALA A 133 -4.84 -0.96 25.46
C ALA A 133 -3.79 -0.71 24.36
N TRP A 134 -3.30 -1.76 23.70
CA TRP A 134 -2.41 -1.64 22.55
C TRP A 134 -3.08 -0.99 21.34
N VAL A 135 -4.35 -1.28 21.06
CA VAL A 135 -5.12 -0.60 20.00
C VAL A 135 -5.23 0.90 20.30
N ILE A 136 -5.63 1.27 21.52
CA ILE A 136 -5.77 2.67 21.91
C ILE A 136 -4.42 3.39 21.84
N ALA A 137 -3.36 2.78 22.36
CA ALA A 137 -2.01 3.35 22.34
C ALA A 137 -1.50 3.57 20.90
N SER A 138 -1.61 2.56 20.03
CA SER A 138 -1.16 2.65 18.64
C SER A 138 -1.94 3.69 17.83
N CYS A 139 -3.27 3.73 17.98
CA CYS A 139 -4.11 4.76 17.36
C CYS A 139 -3.78 6.16 17.87
N PHE A 140 -3.57 6.31 19.18
CA PHE A 140 -3.23 7.60 19.79
C PHE A 140 -1.85 8.12 19.34
N ILE A 141 -0.84 7.24 19.29
CA ILE A 141 0.49 7.58 18.78
C ILE A 141 0.40 7.99 17.30
N THR A 142 -0.32 7.22 16.49
CA THR A 142 -0.52 7.52 15.07
C THR A 142 -1.20 8.88 14.89
N TRP A 143 -2.27 9.13 15.65
CA TRP A 143 -2.97 10.41 15.65
C TRP A 143 -2.05 11.57 16.05
N LEU A 144 -1.23 11.41 17.08
CA LEU A 144 -0.28 12.43 17.55
C LEU A 144 0.78 12.75 16.49
N ILE A 145 1.32 11.72 15.82
CA ILE A 145 2.26 11.89 14.70
C ILE A 145 1.62 12.70 13.57
N LEU A 146 0.37 12.39 13.21
CA LEU A 146 -0.37 13.10 12.15
C LEU A 146 -0.77 14.52 12.56
N TYR A 147 -1.07 14.75 13.84
CA TYR A 147 -1.49 16.05 14.34
C TYR A 147 -0.33 17.05 14.45
N ILE A 148 0.84 16.59 14.91
CA ILE A 148 2.02 17.46 15.15
C ILE A 148 2.95 17.52 13.92
N GLY A 149 3.02 16.43 13.15
CA GLY A 149 4.02 16.25 12.10
C GLY A 149 3.81 17.15 10.87
N SER A 150 4.89 17.80 10.42
CA SER A 150 4.93 18.39 9.08
C SER A 150 5.04 17.30 8.01
N TYR A 151 4.69 17.61 6.75
CA TYR A 151 4.82 16.68 5.62
C TYR A 151 6.22 16.04 5.53
N GLN A 152 7.27 16.86 5.70
CA GLN A 152 8.67 16.39 5.67
C GLN A 152 9.01 15.44 6.84
N SER A 153 8.35 15.60 7.99
CA SER A 153 8.54 14.72 9.14
C SER A 153 7.85 13.38 8.92
N LEU A 154 6.59 13.41 8.44
CA LEU A 154 5.83 12.21 8.08
C LEU A 154 6.55 11.40 7.00
N GLU A 155 7.07 12.07 5.98
CA GLU A 155 7.87 11.47 4.91
C GLU A 155 9.07 10.67 5.46
N LYS A 156 9.87 11.30 6.34
CA LYS A 156 11.06 10.64 6.93
C LYS A 156 10.69 9.46 7.83
N ILE A 157 9.65 9.60 8.64
CA ILE A 157 9.17 8.53 9.53
C ILE A 157 8.69 7.33 8.69
N LEU A 158 7.85 7.56 7.69
CA LEU A 158 7.35 6.51 6.80
C LEU A 158 8.49 5.83 6.04
N LEU A 159 9.46 6.59 5.52
CA LEU A 159 10.64 6.03 4.88
C LEU A 159 11.44 5.11 5.81
N ALA A 160 11.67 5.55 7.05
CA ALA A 160 12.37 4.74 8.04
C ALA A 160 11.61 3.45 8.36
N MET A 161 10.29 3.52 8.51
CA MET A 161 9.44 2.34 8.76
C MET A 161 9.46 1.35 7.59
N VAL A 162 9.33 1.83 6.35
CA VAL A 162 9.37 0.97 5.14
C VAL A 162 10.74 0.32 4.98
N PHE A 163 11.82 1.08 5.22
CA PHE A 163 13.18 0.55 5.18
C PHE A 163 13.37 -0.55 6.24
N PHE A 164 12.98 -0.28 7.49
CA PHE A 164 13.04 -1.26 8.57
C PHE A 164 12.24 -2.53 8.26
N PHE A 165 10.99 -2.38 7.81
CA PHE A 165 10.15 -3.51 7.40
C PHE A 165 10.80 -4.36 6.30
N SER A 166 11.39 -3.71 5.29
CA SER A 166 12.06 -4.39 4.18
C SER A 166 13.29 -5.19 4.65
N VAL A 167 14.10 -4.60 5.52
CA VAL A 167 15.28 -5.26 6.11
C VAL A 167 14.85 -6.48 6.94
N VAL A 168 13.85 -6.33 7.82
CA VAL A 168 13.34 -7.43 8.65
C VAL A 168 12.79 -8.55 7.78
N THR A 169 12.05 -8.22 6.72
CA THR A 169 11.49 -9.23 5.79
C THR A 169 12.59 -9.99 5.06
N LEU A 170 13.66 -9.31 4.62
CA LEU A 170 14.83 -9.96 4.02
C LEU A 170 15.53 -10.91 5.01
N ILE A 171 15.71 -10.47 6.27
CA ILE A 171 16.28 -11.31 7.32
C ILE A 171 15.42 -12.57 7.50
N ILE A 172 14.10 -12.42 7.63
CA ILE A 172 13.17 -13.55 7.76
C ILE A 172 13.27 -14.49 6.55
N ALA A 173 13.28 -13.95 5.33
CA ALA A 173 13.37 -14.76 4.11
C ALA A 173 14.67 -15.57 4.01
N VAL A 174 15.80 -15.00 4.44
CA VAL A 174 17.09 -15.69 4.50
C VAL A 174 17.10 -16.73 5.62
N SER A 175 16.64 -16.37 6.82
CA SER A 175 16.57 -17.28 7.97
C SER A 175 15.64 -18.46 7.70
N MET A 176 14.55 -18.27 6.95
CA MET A 176 13.61 -19.32 6.59
C MET A 176 14.25 -20.46 5.77
N GLN A 177 15.33 -20.19 5.03
CA GLN A 177 16.07 -21.23 4.30
C GLN A 177 16.72 -22.26 5.21
N SER A 178 16.96 -21.94 6.49
CA SER A 178 17.48 -22.88 7.48
C SER A 178 16.40 -23.76 8.13
N THR A 179 15.13 -23.54 7.78
CA THR A 179 13.98 -24.22 8.37
C THR A 179 13.35 -25.21 7.40
N THR A 180 12.39 -26.01 7.87
CA THR A 180 11.57 -26.91 7.04
C THR A 180 10.75 -26.19 5.98
N TYR A 181 10.63 -24.86 6.05
CA TYR A 181 9.91 -24.01 5.10
C TYR A 181 10.83 -23.37 4.05
N ALA A 182 12.02 -23.94 3.81
CA ALA A 182 12.95 -23.46 2.80
C ALA A 182 12.30 -23.38 1.41
N ILE A 183 12.62 -22.32 0.67
CA ILE A 183 12.06 -22.07 -0.66
C ILE A 183 12.92 -22.80 -1.68
N THR A 184 12.34 -23.72 -2.45
CA THR A 184 13.05 -24.41 -3.52
C THR A 184 12.89 -23.67 -4.85
N SER A 185 13.88 -23.80 -5.74
CA SER A 185 13.80 -23.24 -7.09
C SER A 185 12.62 -23.81 -7.88
N GLU A 186 12.29 -25.09 -7.65
CA GLU A 186 11.13 -25.75 -8.26
C GLU A 186 9.81 -25.08 -7.88
N GLN A 187 9.64 -24.69 -6.60
CA GLN A 187 8.45 -23.97 -6.16
C GLN A 187 8.32 -22.60 -6.82
N ILE A 188 9.45 -21.90 -7.01
CA ILE A 188 9.45 -20.61 -7.71
C ILE A 188 9.04 -20.79 -9.16
N PHE A 189 9.63 -21.74 -9.89
CA PHE A 189 9.27 -22.00 -11.28
C PHE A 189 7.83 -22.49 -11.44
N ALA A 190 7.37 -23.38 -10.57
CA ALA A 190 5.98 -23.82 -10.54
C ALA A 190 5.00 -22.68 -10.23
N GLY A 191 5.41 -21.72 -9.40
CA GLY A 191 4.60 -20.54 -9.10
C GLY A 191 4.55 -19.49 -10.22
N LEU A 192 5.46 -19.58 -11.19
CA LEU A 192 5.53 -18.69 -12.35
C LEU A 192 4.69 -19.19 -13.55
N SER A 193 4.26 -20.46 -13.55
CA SER A 193 3.40 -21.08 -14.55
C SER A 193 1.94 -21.11 -14.10
#